data_AF-A0A382N3Y9-F1
#
_entry.id   AF-A0A382N3Y9-F1
#
_cell.length_a   1.000
_cell.length_b   1.000
_cell.length_c   1.000
_cell.angle_alpha   90.00
_cell.angle_beta   90.00
_cell.angle_gamma   90.00
#
_symmetry.space_group_name_H-M   'P 1'
#
loop_
_entity.id
_entity.type
_entity.pdbx_description
1 polymer ?
#
loop_
_entity_poly.entity_id
_entity_poly.type
_entity_poly.pdbx_seq_one_letter_code
_entity_poly.pdbx_strand_id
1 'polypeptide(L)'
;LVRDKKIEGISELRDESDKDGMRVVIELKRGQVIDVLLNNLYKQTVLESSFGINMVALIKGQPKLVNLKEILESFLSHRREVVTRRTLFELKKSINRAHILEGQTIALTNIDEMIALIKSSKTPAEAQKAITAKLWKPGKVLVMLKKAGNISTRPENIDHSIKFGIEKKGYRLSNEQAKAILELKLNRLTGLEQENIFNEYSTLLDDIKGFTKILKDPNALKKVIIDELIEVKEKYGDERKTEIVEFYSDLTDEDLIPEEDLIVTLSREGYAKIQPLDEYRSQRRGGTGKRATSFKEEDFISKLFIANTHDTLLCFSSYGKVYWIKVYRLPRSGRNAKGRPIVNLLPLENDERIQAVLPIKDFQQNKFVFMAT
;
A
#
# COMPACT_ATOMS: atom_id res chain seq x y z
N LEU A 1 -15.57 -3.59 -29.47
CA LEU A 1 -14.87 -2.30 -29.74
C LEU A 1 -14.42 -2.18 -31.20
N VAL A 2 -13.44 -2.97 -31.66
CA VAL A 2 -12.97 -2.91 -33.07
C VAL A 2 -14.06 -3.35 -34.06
N ARG A 3 -14.76 -4.46 -33.78
CA ARG A 3 -15.90 -4.93 -34.61
C ARG A 3 -17.04 -3.92 -34.70
N ASP A 4 -17.28 -3.19 -33.61
CA ASP A 4 -18.34 -2.18 -33.50
C ASP A 4 -17.92 -0.79 -34.02
N LYS A 5 -16.72 -0.68 -34.61
CA LYS A 5 -16.12 0.58 -35.09
C LYS A 5 -16.05 1.70 -34.04
N LYS A 6 -15.96 1.36 -32.76
CA LYS A 6 -15.75 2.33 -31.67
C LYS A 6 -14.29 2.75 -31.52
N ILE A 7 -13.37 1.84 -31.87
CA ILE A 7 -11.94 2.10 -31.94
C ILE A 7 -11.51 1.74 -33.36
N GLU A 8 -10.97 2.73 -34.07
CA GLU A 8 -10.46 2.59 -35.43
C GLU A 8 -8.93 2.43 -35.41
N GLY A 9 -8.31 2.22 -36.57
CA GLY A 9 -6.83 2.15 -36.66
C GLY A 9 -6.17 0.82 -36.27
N ILE A 10 -6.89 -0.15 -35.71
CA ILE A 10 -6.36 -1.51 -35.42
C ILE A 10 -6.60 -2.44 -36.62
N SER A 11 -5.56 -3.18 -37.04
CA SER A 11 -5.63 -4.20 -38.10
C SER A 11 -5.81 -5.60 -37.54
N GLU A 12 -4.95 -6.01 -36.60
CA GLU A 12 -4.93 -7.35 -36.02
C GLU A 12 -4.59 -7.28 -34.53
N LEU A 13 -5.00 -8.30 -33.78
CA LEU A 13 -4.68 -8.50 -32.38
C LEU A 13 -4.17 -9.94 -32.19
N ARG A 14 -2.99 -10.11 -31.61
CA ARG A 14 -2.36 -11.41 -31.35
C ARG A 14 -1.91 -11.52 -29.90
N ASP A 15 -2.04 -12.72 -29.34
CA ASP A 15 -1.50 -13.08 -28.04
C ASP A 15 -0.25 -13.95 -28.26
N GLU A 16 0.89 -13.46 -27.78
CA GLU A 16 2.20 -14.10 -27.84
C GLU A 16 2.70 -14.48 -26.44
N SER A 17 1.79 -14.64 -25.48
CA SER A 17 2.12 -15.01 -24.11
C SER A 17 2.72 -16.41 -24.01
N ASP A 18 3.78 -16.55 -23.22
CA ASP A 18 4.50 -17.80 -23.01
C ASP A 18 4.84 -18.02 -21.52
N LYS A 19 5.82 -18.88 -21.24
CA LYS A 19 6.26 -19.15 -19.87
C LYS A 19 7.13 -18.04 -19.27
N ASP A 20 7.70 -17.19 -20.12
CA ASP A 20 8.59 -16.10 -19.73
C ASP A 20 7.79 -14.83 -19.45
N GLY A 21 6.58 -14.69 -20.00
CA GLY A 21 5.64 -13.65 -19.59
C GLY A 21 4.41 -13.50 -20.47
N MET A 22 3.55 -12.58 -20.05
CA MET A 22 2.39 -12.16 -20.84
C MET A 22 2.83 -11.14 -21.90
N ARG A 23 2.46 -11.38 -23.17
CA ARG A 23 2.79 -10.49 -24.29
C ARG A 23 1.61 -10.39 -25.25
N VAL A 24 1.04 -9.18 -25.36
CA VAL A 24 -0.07 -8.89 -26.27
C VAL A 24 0.42 -7.95 -27.37
N VAL A 25 0.15 -8.30 -28.63
CA VAL A 25 0.56 -7.53 -29.81
C VAL A 25 -0.68 -6.97 -30.50
N ILE A 26 -0.71 -5.65 -30.69
CA ILE A 26 -1.76 -4.94 -31.42
C ILE A 26 -1.14 -4.34 -32.67
N GLU A 27 -1.56 -4.82 -33.84
CA GLU A 27 -1.10 -4.27 -35.11
C GLU A 27 -1.96 -3.09 -35.57
N LEU A 28 -1.29 -2.07 -36.12
CA LEU A 28 -1.92 -0.82 -36.53
C LEU A 28 -2.03 -0.73 -38.05
N LYS A 29 -3.09 -0.09 -38.52
CA LYS A 29 -3.24 0.31 -39.93
C LYS A 29 -2.22 1.41 -40.28
N ARG A 30 -1.79 1.44 -41.54
CA ARG A 30 -0.83 2.47 -42.02
C ARG A 30 -1.40 3.88 -41.84
N GLY A 31 -0.54 4.81 -41.40
CA GLY A 31 -0.86 6.24 -41.26
C GLY A 31 -1.56 6.64 -39.95
N GLN A 32 -1.64 5.73 -38.97
CA GLN A 32 -2.23 6.02 -37.66
C GLN A 32 -1.20 6.63 -36.70
N VAL A 33 -1.65 7.61 -35.91
CA VAL A 33 -0.86 8.18 -34.80
C VAL A 33 -0.99 7.27 -33.59
N ILE A 34 0.12 6.73 -33.11
CA ILE A 34 0.17 5.70 -32.06
C ILE A 34 -0.44 6.23 -30.75
N ASP A 35 -0.04 7.43 -30.34
CA ASP A 35 -0.45 8.01 -29.06
C ASP A 35 -1.97 8.23 -28.98
N VAL A 36 -2.58 8.73 -30.06
CA VAL A 36 -4.04 8.93 -30.16
C VAL A 36 -4.80 7.62 -29.99
N LEU A 37 -4.31 6.53 -30.59
CA LEU A 37 -4.94 5.23 -30.47
C LEU A 37 -4.74 4.62 -29.08
N LEU A 38 -3.54 4.76 -28.51
CA LEU A 38 -3.23 4.26 -27.17
C LEU A 38 -4.10 4.94 -26.11
N ASN A 39 -4.33 6.25 -26.24
CA ASN A 39 -5.21 7.01 -25.35
C ASN A 39 -6.68 6.56 -25.48
N ASN A 40 -7.15 6.33 -26.71
CA ASN A 40 -8.47 5.76 -26.95
C ASN A 40 -8.62 4.36 -26.33
N LEU A 41 -7.56 3.56 -26.34
CA LEU A 41 -7.53 2.27 -25.66
C LEU A 41 -7.62 2.44 -24.14
N TYR A 42 -6.82 3.32 -23.53
CA TYR A 42 -6.89 3.57 -22.08
C TYR A 42 -8.29 4.03 -21.63
N LYS A 43 -8.90 4.98 -22.36
CA LYS A 43 -10.23 5.53 -22.01
C LYS A 43 -11.39 4.53 -22.15
N GLN A 44 -11.29 3.57 -23.07
CA GLN A 44 -12.41 2.67 -23.41
C GLN A 44 -12.20 1.22 -22.97
N THR A 45 -11.04 0.89 -22.39
CA THR A 45 -10.71 -0.47 -21.97
C THR A 45 -10.26 -0.52 -20.51
N VAL A 46 -10.05 -1.73 -19.99
CA VAL A 46 -9.57 -1.98 -18.62
C VAL A 46 -8.06 -1.86 -18.46
N LEU A 47 -7.34 -1.42 -19.51
CA LEU A 47 -5.90 -1.13 -19.42
C LEU A 47 -5.61 0.01 -18.44
N GLU A 48 -6.58 0.92 -18.28
CA GLU A 48 -6.60 1.92 -17.23
C GLU A 48 -7.87 1.72 -16.39
N SER A 49 -7.74 1.80 -15.07
CA SER A 49 -8.88 1.69 -14.16
C SER A 49 -8.66 2.52 -12.91
N SER A 50 -9.76 3.02 -12.34
CA SER A 50 -9.72 3.69 -11.06
C SER A 50 -9.84 2.68 -9.92
N PHE A 51 -9.06 2.89 -8.86
CA PHE A 51 -9.15 2.09 -7.64
C PHE A 51 -9.53 3.00 -6.45
N GLY A 52 -10.71 2.78 -5.90
CA GLY A 52 -11.22 3.53 -4.76
C GLY A 52 -10.52 3.13 -3.46
N ILE A 53 -9.49 3.87 -3.06
CA ILE A 53 -8.78 3.62 -1.79
C ILE A 53 -9.65 4.11 -0.63
N ASN A 54 -10.06 3.18 0.25
CA ASN A 54 -10.78 3.50 1.48
C ASN A 54 -10.20 2.72 2.67
N MET A 55 -9.44 3.41 3.52
CA MET A 55 -8.77 2.81 4.69
C MET A 55 -9.71 2.80 5.91
N VAL A 56 -10.55 1.77 6.01
CA VAL A 56 -11.43 1.54 7.18
C VAL A 56 -10.98 0.28 7.91
N ALA A 57 -10.80 0.39 9.23
CA ALA A 57 -10.38 -0.71 10.08
C ALA A 57 -11.11 -0.68 11.44
N LEU A 58 -11.06 -1.80 12.17
CA LEU A 58 -11.59 -1.88 13.53
C LEU A 58 -10.54 -1.43 14.54
N ILE A 59 -10.79 -0.34 15.25
CA ILE A 59 -10.00 0.07 16.42
C ILE A 59 -10.83 -0.21 17.66
N LYS A 60 -10.37 -1.16 18.49
CA LYS A 60 -11.06 -1.59 19.72
C LYS A 60 -12.53 -2.00 19.47
N GLY A 61 -12.74 -2.74 18.38
CA GLY A 61 -14.06 -3.27 18.00
C GLY A 61 -14.98 -2.26 17.30
N GLN A 62 -14.54 -1.03 17.04
CA GLN A 62 -15.33 -0.01 16.35
C GLN A 62 -14.75 0.31 14.97
N PRO A 63 -15.57 0.38 13.90
CA PRO A 63 -15.11 0.77 12.57
C PRO A 63 -14.72 2.24 12.56
N LYS A 64 -13.50 2.53 12.12
CA LYS A 64 -12.97 3.88 11.97
C LYS A 64 -12.24 4.01 10.65
N LEU A 65 -12.37 5.18 10.04
CA LEU A 65 -11.49 5.59 8.95
C LEU A 65 -10.13 5.93 9.57
N VAL A 66 -9.07 5.36 9.03
CA VAL A 66 -7.72 5.46 9.59
C VAL A 66 -6.72 5.93 8.54
N ASN A 67 -5.73 6.70 8.97
CA ASN A 67 -4.59 7.08 8.13
C ASN A 67 -3.39 6.15 8.37
N LEU A 68 -2.34 6.29 7.55
CA LEU A 68 -1.13 5.47 7.64
C LEU A 68 -0.44 5.59 9.02
N LYS A 69 -0.39 6.80 9.59
CA LYS A 69 0.24 7.02 10.90
C LYS A 69 -0.50 6.26 12.00
N GLU A 70 -1.83 6.31 12.02
CA GLU A 70 -2.67 5.59 13.00
C GLU A 70 -2.53 4.07 12.88
N ILE A 71 -2.41 3.54 11.65
CA ILE A 71 -2.14 2.13 11.41
C ILE A 71 -0.78 1.73 12.01
N LEU A 72 0.27 2.51 11.73
CA LEU A 72 1.62 2.26 12.25
C LEU A 72 1.68 2.38 13.77
N GLU A 73 1.02 3.37 14.36
CA GLU A 73 0.92 3.53 15.82
C GLU A 73 0.21 2.34 16.46
N SER A 74 -0.89 1.87 15.86
CA SER A 74 -1.62 0.69 16.33
C SER A 74 -0.77 -0.58 16.24
N PHE A 75 -0.06 -0.78 15.12
CA PHE A 75 0.88 -1.90 14.95
C PHE A 75 2.00 -1.87 16.00
N LEU A 76 2.63 -0.71 16.21
CA LEU A 76 3.70 -0.56 17.19
C LEU A 76 3.20 -0.74 18.64
N SER A 77 1.99 -0.26 18.95
CA SER A 77 1.36 -0.46 20.26
C SER A 77 1.12 -1.95 20.52
N HIS A 78 0.55 -2.66 19.55
CA HIS A 78 0.35 -4.10 19.63
C HIS A 78 1.69 -4.85 19.78
N ARG A 79 2.72 -4.46 19.01
CA ARG A 79 4.04 -5.10 19.09
C ARG A 79 4.67 -4.92 20.47
N ARG A 80 4.57 -3.72 21.07
CA ARG A 80 5.05 -3.47 22.44
C ARG A 80 4.33 -4.36 23.45
N GLU A 81 3.01 -4.51 23.34
CA GLU A 81 2.25 -5.38 24.24
C GLU A 81 2.69 -6.85 24.10
N VAL A 82 2.77 -7.36 22.87
CA VAL A 82 3.18 -8.74 22.59
C VAL A 82 4.58 -9.03 23.11
N VAL A 83 5.55 -8.14 22.84
CA VAL A 83 6.93 -8.30 23.30
C VAL A 83 7.01 -8.22 24.83
N THR A 84 6.24 -7.34 25.46
CA THR A 84 6.18 -7.24 26.93
C THR A 84 5.62 -8.53 27.53
N ARG A 85 4.50 -9.03 27.02
CA ARG A 85 3.86 -10.27 27.49
C ARG A 85 4.75 -11.49 27.29
N ARG A 86 5.41 -11.60 26.14
CA ARG A 86 6.39 -12.66 25.86
C ARG A 86 7.57 -12.60 26.83
N THR A 87 8.13 -11.40 27.05
CA THR A 87 9.26 -11.22 27.97
C THR A 87 8.87 -11.54 29.41
N LEU A 88 7.67 -11.15 29.87
CA LEU A 88 7.16 -11.51 31.19
C LEU A 88 6.97 -13.03 31.34
N PHE A 89 6.45 -13.69 30.31
CA PHE A 89 6.26 -15.13 30.31
C PHE A 89 7.60 -15.87 30.41
N GLU A 90 8.57 -15.51 29.56
CA GLU A 90 9.92 -16.11 29.60
C GLU A 90 10.64 -15.80 30.90
N LEU A 91 10.52 -14.56 31.44
CA LEU A 91 11.06 -14.21 32.74
C LEU A 91 10.49 -15.11 33.85
N LYS A 92 9.16 -15.28 33.92
CA LYS A 92 8.51 -16.13 34.92
C LYS A 92 8.96 -17.59 34.78
N LYS A 93 9.06 -18.08 33.54
CA LYS A 93 9.54 -19.43 33.24
C LYS A 93 10.99 -19.62 33.69
N SER A 94 11.89 -18.68 33.39
CA SER A 94 13.29 -18.73 33.80
C SER A 94 13.46 -18.64 35.32
N ILE A 95 12.70 -17.76 36.00
CA ILE A 95 12.70 -17.66 37.47
C ILE A 95 12.26 -18.99 38.11
N ASN A 96 11.15 -19.57 37.65
CA ASN A 96 10.65 -20.84 38.17
C ASN A 96 11.67 -21.97 37.95
N ARG A 97 12.32 -22.01 36.78
CA ARG A 97 13.34 -23.01 36.47
C ARG A 97 14.58 -22.83 37.35
N ALA A 98 15.07 -21.60 37.49
CA ALA A 98 16.21 -21.27 38.35
C ALA A 98 15.95 -21.66 39.81
N HIS A 99 14.75 -21.38 40.33
CA HIS A 99 14.33 -21.77 41.69
C HIS A 99 14.41 -23.28 41.91
N ILE A 100 14.01 -24.10 40.93
CA ILE A 100 14.13 -25.56 41.02
C ILE A 100 15.59 -26.02 40.99
N LEU A 101 16.40 -25.49 40.06
CA LEU A 101 17.83 -25.85 39.95
C LEU A 101 18.62 -25.47 41.22
N GLU A 102 18.25 -24.37 41.87
CA GLU A 102 18.81 -23.96 43.15
C GLU A 102 18.55 -25.01 44.23
N GLY A 103 17.32 -25.50 44.34
CA GLY A 103 16.95 -26.58 45.27
C GLY A 103 17.68 -27.90 44.97
N GLN A 104 17.79 -28.27 43.69
CA GLN A 104 18.52 -29.47 43.27
C GLN A 104 20.01 -29.38 43.61
N THR A 105 20.62 -28.21 43.45
CA THR A 105 22.03 -27.99 43.80
C THR A 105 22.28 -28.15 45.31
N ILE A 106 21.33 -27.68 46.14
CA ILE A 106 21.39 -27.88 47.60
C ILE A 106 21.25 -29.35 47.94
N ALA A 107 20.36 -30.06 47.26
CA ALA A 107 20.19 -31.50 47.46
C ALA A 107 21.46 -32.29 47.13
N LEU A 108 22.09 -31.98 45.99
CA LEU A 108 23.35 -32.61 45.59
C LEU A 108 24.49 -32.32 46.56
N THR A 109 24.53 -31.11 47.15
CA THR A 109 25.53 -30.73 48.16
C THR A 109 25.36 -31.49 49.48
N ASN A 110 24.13 -31.86 49.84
CA ASN A 110 23.78 -32.48 51.13
C ASN A 110 23.22 -33.90 50.94
N ILE A 111 23.70 -34.62 49.93
CA ILE A 111 23.04 -35.84 49.44
C ILE A 111 22.89 -36.94 50.50
N ASP A 112 23.94 -37.23 51.26
CA ASP A 112 23.91 -38.31 52.25
C ASP A 112 22.87 -38.04 53.36
N GLU A 113 22.82 -36.79 53.81
CA GLU A 113 21.88 -36.32 54.82
C GLU A 113 20.44 -36.28 54.29
N MET A 114 20.24 -35.94 53.01
CA MET A 114 18.93 -36.03 52.35
C MET A 114 18.46 -37.46 52.19
N ILE A 115 19.32 -38.38 51.74
CA ILE A 115 18.97 -39.78 51.57
C ILE A 115 18.60 -40.39 52.92
N ALA A 116 19.36 -40.11 53.99
CA ALA A 116 19.04 -40.58 55.33
C ALA A 116 17.66 -40.09 55.82
N LEU A 117 17.33 -38.82 55.56
CA LEU A 117 16.05 -38.22 55.92
C LEU A 117 14.88 -38.79 55.10
N ILE A 118 15.09 -39.01 53.79
CA ILE A 118 14.07 -39.62 52.92
C ILE A 118 13.82 -41.07 53.34
N LYS A 119 14.87 -41.84 53.64
CA LYS A 119 14.75 -43.25 54.07
C LYS A 119 14.08 -43.42 55.44
N SER A 120 14.13 -42.43 56.32
CA SER A 120 13.46 -42.47 57.63
C SER A 120 11.98 -42.03 57.58
N SER A 121 11.55 -41.41 56.48
CA SER A 121 10.18 -40.96 56.27
C SER A 121 9.30 -42.08 55.72
N LYS A 122 8.05 -42.23 56.19
CA LYS A 122 7.17 -43.33 55.74
C LYS A 122 6.42 -43.00 54.45
N THR A 123 6.20 -41.71 54.17
CA THR A 123 5.49 -41.25 52.97
C THR A 123 6.23 -40.11 52.27
N PRO A 124 6.02 -39.90 50.96
CA PRO A 124 6.58 -38.75 50.24
C PRO A 124 6.15 -37.40 50.84
N ALA A 125 4.92 -37.30 51.36
CA ALA A 125 4.42 -36.10 52.00
C ALA A 125 5.12 -35.80 53.34
N GLU A 126 5.44 -36.83 54.12
CA GLU A 126 6.27 -36.69 55.33
C GLU A 126 7.70 -36.27 54.98
N ALA A 127 8.31 -36.90 53.97
CA ALA A 127 9.65 -36.54 53.50
C ALA A 127 9.70 -35.07 53.03
N GLN A 128 8.70 -34.61 52.27
CA GLN A 128 8.60 -33.22 51.82
C GLN A 128 8.53 -32.24 53.00
N LYS A 129 7.72 -32.53 54.03
CA LYS A 129 7.64 -31.71 55.26
C LYS A 129 8.95 -31.71 56.03
N ALA A 130 9.64 -32.85 56.12
CA ALA A 130 10.92 -32.96 56.79
C ALA A 130 12.04 -32.20 56.05
N ILE A 131 12.07 -32.25 54.71
CA ILE A 131 13.03 -31.51 53.87
C ILE A 131 12.86 -30.00 54.04
N THR A 132 11.63 -29.51 54.06
CA THR A 132 11.30 -28.07 54.15
C THR A 132 11.45 -27.50 55.56
N ALA A 133 11.26 -28.32 56.60
CA ALA A 133 11.44 -27.90 58.00
C ALA A 133 12.92 -27.68 58.37
N LYS A 134 13.84 -28.39 57.73
CA LYS A 134 15.27 -28.37 58.05
C LYS A 134 16.03 -27.25 57.33
N LEU A 135 17.10 -26.77 57.94
CA LEU A 135 18.08 -25.88 57.31
C LEU A 135 19.24 -26.71 56.73
N TRP A 136 19.55 -26.45 55.46
CA TRP A 136 20.57 -27.17 54.70
C TRP A 136 21.84 -26.33 54.51
N LYS A 137 22.98 -26.98 54.31
CA LYS A 137 24.22 -26.25 54.00
C LYS A 137 24.15 -25.74 52.56
N PRO A 138 24.34 -24.44 52.31
CA PRO A 138 24.16 -23.87 50.98
C PRO A 138 25.28 -24.23 49.99
N GLY A 139 26.49 -24.54 50.47
CA GLY A 139 27.62 -25.00 49.63
C GLY A 139 27.84 -24.17 48.36
N LYS A 140 27.81 -24.83 47.18
CA LYS A 140 28.02 -24.20 45.86
C LYS A 140 26.96 -23.14 45.51
N VAL A 141 25.77 -23.20 46.12
CA VAL A 141 24.71 -22.20 45.89
C VAL A 141 25.10 -20.81 46.41
N LEU A 142 26.02 -20.70 47.37
CA LEU A 142 26.56 -19.40 47.77
C LEU A 142 27.28 -18.68 46.63
N VAL A 143 28.01 -19.42 45.79
CA VAL A 143 28.71 -18.86 44.63
C VAL A 143 27.69 -18.44 43.58
N MET A 144 26.67 -19.28 43.36
CA MET A 144 25.54 -19.02 42.47
C MET A 144 24.76 -17.75 42.86
N LEU A 145 24.40 -17.60 44.14
CA LEU A 145 23.65 -16.45 44.67
C LEU A 145 24.49 -15.17 44.67
N LYS A 146 25.80 -15.26 44.97
CA LYS A 146 26.72 -14.11 44.81
C LYS A 146 26.76 -13.61 43.37
N LYS A 147 26.74 -14.52 42.39
CA LYS A 147 26.68 -14.18 40.96
C LYS A 147 25.34 -13.55 40.56
N ALA A 148 24.23 -14.01 41.16
CA ALA A 148 22.90 -13.44 40.95
C ALA A 148 22.77 -12.00 41.50
N GLY A 149 23.54 -11.63 42.53
CA GLY A 149 23.53 -10.28 43.10
C GLY A 149 22.14 -9.88 43.62
N ASN A 150 21.57 -8.79 43.10
CA ASN A 150 20.23 -8.28 43.48
C ASN A 150 19.08 -8.94 42.70
N ILE A 151 19.33 -9.96 41.90
CA ILE A 151 18.30 -10.63 41.10
C ILE A 151 17.49 -11.55 42.00
N SER A 152 16.18 -11.32 42.08
CA SER A 152 15.26 -12.22 42.78
C SER A 152 14.95 -13.42 41.90
N THR A 153 15.48 -14.59 42.27
CA THR A 153 15.08 -15.89 41.71
C THR A 153 13.82 -16.44 42.40
N ARG A 154 13.19 -15.67 43.29
CA ARG A 154 11.99 -16.06 44.02
C ARG A 154 10.75 -15.96 43.11
N PRO A 155 10.00 -17.06 42.89
CA PRO A 155 8.73 -17.02 42.18
C PRO A 155 7.69 -16.13 42.87
N GLU A 156 6.91 -15.38 42.09
CA GLU A 156 5.83 -14.50 42.60
C GLU A 156 4.66 -15.27 43.22
N ASN A 157 4.46 -16.53 42.82
CA ASN A 157 3.33 -17.35 43.27
C ASN A 157 3.50 -17.92 44.69
N ILE A 158 4.66 -17.72 45.33
CA ILE A 158 4.94 -18.28 46.65
C ILE A 158 4.77 -17.18 47.69
N ASP A 159 3.90 -17.45 48.68
CA ASP A 159 3.58 -16.53 49.77
C ASP A 159 4.86 -15.89 50.36
N HIS A 160 4.90 -14.56 50.33
CA HIS A 160 5.99 -13.75 50.87
C HIS A 160 6.15 -13.91 52.40
N SER A 161 5.10 -14.39 53.08
CA SER A 161 5.11 -14.69 54.51
C SER A 161 5.97 -15.90 54.89
N ILE A 162 6.15 -16.84 53.96
CA ILE A 162 6.96 -18.05 54.16
C ILE A 162 8.43 -17.67 53.99
N LYS A 163 9.21 -17.82 55.08
CA LYS A 163 10.66 -17.65 55.04
C LYS A 163 11.29 -18.86 54.36
N PHE A 164 11.74 -18.72 53.11
CA PHE A 164 12.55 -19.69 52.39
C PHE A 164 13.69 -18.96 51.67
N GLY A 165 14.74 -19.69 51.27
CA GLY A 165 15.97 -19.12 50.74
C GLY A 165 17.11 -19.10 51.76
N ILE A 166 18.08 -18.21 51.54
CA ILE A 166 19.27 -18.08 52.39
C ILE A 166 18.92 -17.40 53.74
N GLU A 167 19.21 -18.08 54.84
CA GLU A 167 19.13 -17.56 56.22
C GLU A 167 20.53 -17.48 56.85
N LYS A 168 20.69 -16.75 57.96
CA LYS A 168 21.99 -16.58 58.65
C LYS A 168 22.68 -17.90 59.02
N LYS A 169 21.93 -19.01 59.13
CA LYS A 169 22.42 -20.32 59.57
C LYS A 169 22.33 -21.43 58.51
N GLY A 170 21.84 -21.15 57.30
CA GLY A 170 21.67 -22.18 56.26
C GLY A 170 20.64 -21.79 55.20
N TYR A 171 20.21 -22.75 54.40
CA TYR A 171 19.20 -22.54 53.37
C TYR A 171 17.92 -23.32 53.70
N ARG A 172 16.75 -22.68 53.56
CA ARG A 172 15.45 -23.34 53.69
C ARG A 172 14.80 -23.54 52.33
N LEU A 173 14.45 -24.79 52.02
CA LEU A 173 13.82 -25.18 50.76
C LEU A 173 12.32 -24.90 50.77
N SER A 174 11.79 -24.56 49.60
CA SER A 174 10.34 -24.44 49.36
C SER A 174 9.69 -25.79 49.08
N ASN A 175 8.35 -25.84 49.14
CA ASN A 175 7.57 -27.05 48.81
C ASN A 175 7.81 -27.52 47.37
N GLU A 176 7.92 -26.59 46.41
CA GLU A 176 8.17 -26.90 45.00
C GLU A 176 9.56 -27.50 44.78
N GLN A 177 10.58 -26.92 45.44
CA GLN A 177 11.94 -27.48 45.43
C GLN A 177 11.97 -28.87 46.05
N ALA A 178 11.33 -29.07 47.21
CA ALA A 178 11.30 -30.37 47.88
C ALA A 178 10.62 -31.44 47.01
N LYS A 179 9.53 -31.09 46.31
CA LYS A 179 8.90 -31.99 45.33
C LYS A 179 9.85 -32.36 44.19
N ALA A 180 10.50 -31.36 43.59
CA ALA A 180 11.46 -31.59 42.51
C ALA A 180 12.70 -32.40 42.94
N ILE A 181 13.10 -32.31 44.22
CA ILE A 181 14.18 -33.11 44.81
C ILE A 181 13.75 -34.57 44.95
N LEU A 182 12.53 -34.85 45.41
CA LEU A 182 12.01 -36.22 45.52
C LEU A 182 11.89 -36.91 44.15
N GLU A 183 11.73 -36.14 43.08
CA GLU A 183 11.65 -36.61 41.70
C GLU A 183 13.04 -36.75 41.01
N LEU A 184 14.14 -36.47 41.72
CA LEU A 184 15.50 -36.61 41.17
C LEU A 184 15.83 -38.07 40.85
N LYS A 185 16.44 -38.29 39.68
CA LYS A 185 16.97 -39.58 39.24
C LYS A 185 18.44 -39.73 39.64
N LEU A 186 18.86 -40.95 39.96
CA LEU A 186 20.24 -41.27 40.40
C LEU A 186 21.32 -40.89 39.38
N ASN A 187 21.01 -40.84 38.08
CA ASN A 187 21.97 -40.43 37.05
C ASN A 187 22.41 -38.95 37.18
N ARG A 188 21.59 -38.10 37.82
CA ARG A 188 21.91 -36.69 38.10
C ARG A 188 23.04 -36.51 39.10
N LEU A 189 23.51 -37.59 39.73
CA LEU A 189 24.60 -37.57 40.70
C LEU A 189 25.99 -37.57 40.06
N THR A 190 26.08 -37.91 38.77
CA THR A 190 27.35 -37.88 38.03
C THR A 190 27.92 -36.47 37.95
N GLY A 191 29.25 -36.33 37.99
CA GLY A 191 29.90 -35.02 37.98
C GLY A 191 29.50 -34.13 36.80
N LEU A 192 29.37 -34.73 35.61
CA LEU A 192 28.94 -34.05 34.39
C LEU A 192 27.53 -33.45 34.53
N GLU A 193 26.58 -34.18 35.11
CA GLU A 193 25.22 -33.68 35.31
C GLU A 193 25.15 -32.55 36.34
N GLN A 194 26.00 -32.58 37.36
CA GLN A 194 26.11 -31.47 38.32
C GLN A 194 26.65 -30.21 37.66
N GLU A 195 27.65 -30.34 36.76
CA GLU A 195 28.17 -29.22 35.97
C GLU A 195 27.12 -28.69 34.98
N ASN A 196 26.36 -29.56 34.33
CA ASN A 196 25.27 -29.17 33.45
C ASN A 196 24.20 -28.34 34.18
N ILE A 197 23.80 -28.76 35.39
CA ILE A 197 22.86 -28.01 36.25
C ILE A 197 23.42 -26.62 36.60
N PHE A 198 24.71 -26.54 36.92
CA PHE A 198 25.38 -25.28 37.23
C PHE A 198 25.40 -24.33 36.03
N ASN A 199 25.76 -24.85 34.85
CA ASN A 199 25.83 -24.08 33.61
C ASN A 199 24.44 -23.59 33.18
N GLU A 200 23.42 -24.47 33.23
CA GLU A 200 22.03 -24.12 32.94
C GLU A 200 21.55 -22.98 33.86
N TYR A 201 21.81 -23.10 35.17
CA TYR A 201 21.46 -22.06 36.12
C TYR A 201 22.17 -20.73 35.82
N SER A 202 23.45 -20.75 35.44
CA SER A 202 24.17 -19.54 35.07
C SER A 202 23.56 -18.85 33.84
N THR A 203 23.23 -19.60 32.79
CA THR A 203 22.58 -19.05 31.59
C THR A 203 21.23 -18.44 31.95
N LEU A 204 20.43 -19.12 32.76
CA LEU A 204 19.13 -18.60 33.20
C LEU A 204 19.25 -17.30 34.01
N LEU A 205 20.30 -17.14 34.83
CA LEU A 205 20.55 -15.87 35.51
C LEU A 205 20.83 -14.72 34.55
N ASP A 206 21.62 -14.97 33.51
CA ASP A 206 21.92 -13.98 32.47
C ASP A 206 20.65 -13.62 31.68
N ASP A 207 19.81 -14.60 31.37
CA ASP A 207 18.51 -14.40 30.73
C ASP A 207 17.56 -13.58 31.60
N ILE A 208 17.42 -13.94 32.89
CA ILE A 208 16.59 -13.20 33.85
C ILE A 208 17.05 -11.74 33.95
N LYS A 209 18.37 -11.50 33.98
CA LYS A 209 18.94 -10.15 33.98
C LYS A 209 18.60 -9.40 32.69
N GLY A 210 18.70 -10.07 31.54
CA GLY A 210 18.32 -9.54 30.23
C GLY A 210 16.85 -9.15 30.16
N PHE A 211 15.94 -10.07 30.51
CA PHE A 211 14.51 -9.82 30.53
C PHE A 211 14.11 -8.72 31.52
N THR A 212 14.71 -8.72 32.72
CA THR A 212 14.46 -7.65 33.71
C THR A 212 14.90 -6.29 33.18
N LYS A 213 16.03 -6.22 32.46
CA LYS A 213 16.49 -4.98 31.82
C LYS A 213 15.51 -4.53 30.73
N ILE A 214 15.05 -5.45 29.88
CA ILE A 214 14.08 -5.15 28.81
C ILE A 214 12.76 -4.61 29.39
N LEU A 215 12.29 -5.16 30.51
CA LEU A 215 11.05 -4.71 31.14
C LEU A 215 11.17 -3.38 31.90
N LYS A 216 12.36 -3.04 32.41
CA LYS A 216 12.60 -1.80 33.15
C LYS A 216 12.96 -0.62 32.26
N ASP A 217 13.67 -0.86 31.15
CA ASP A 217 14.16 0.19 30.26
C ASP A 217 13.37 0.22 28.95
N PRO A 218 12.55 1.26 28.71
CA PRO A 218 11.82 1.42 27.45
C PRO A 218 12.72 1.44 26.21
N ASN A 219 13.97 1.92 26.33
CA ASN A 219 14.91 1.95 25.22
C ASN A 219 15.42 0.55 24.86
N ALA A 220 15.64 -0.30 25.87
CA ALA A 220 16.01 -1.70 25.65
C ALA A 220 14.89 -2.45 24.91
N LEU A 221 13.63 -2.26 25.32
CA LEU A 221 12.48 -2.84 24.61
C LEU A 221 12.37 -2.33 23.17
N LYS A 222 12.54 -1.01 22.97
CA LYS A 222 12.54 -0.42 21.63
C LYS A 222 13.63 -1.02 20.74
N LYS A 223 14.83 -1.23 21.29
CA LYS A 223 15.95 -1.85 20.56
C LYS A 223 15.59 -3.26 20.09
N VAL A 224 15.03 -4.09 20.98
CA VAL A 224 14.57 -5.45 20.63
C VAL A 224 13.56 -5.41 19.46
N ILE A 225 12.59 -4.49 19.51
CA ILE A 225 11.61 -4.35 18.43
C ILE A 225 12.28 -3.94 17.11
N ILE A 226 13.24 -3.01 17.15
CA ILE A 226 13.98 -2.58 15.96
C ILE A 226 14.77 -3.76 15.37
N ASP A 227 15.51 -4.47 16.20
CA ASP A 227 16.34 -5.59 15.77
C ASP A 227 15.48 -6.68 15.10
N GLU A 228 14.31 -7.01 15.69
CA GLU A 228 13.35 -7.95 15.10
C GLU A 228 12.74 -7.44 13.77
N LEU A 229 12.45 -6.15 13.65
CA LEU A 229 11.92 -5.58 12.42
C LEU A 229 12.97 -5.57 11.30
N ILE A 230 14.25 -5.36 11.64
CA ILE A 230 15.36 -5.48 10.69
C ILE A 230 15.49 -6.92 10.22
N GLU A 231 15.45 -7.90 11.13
CA GLU A 231 15.50 -9.32 10.78
C GLU A 231 14.35 -9.70 9.83
N VAL A 232 13.13 -9.22 10.10
CA VAL A 232 11.97 -9.44 9.22
C VAL A 232 12.18 -8.81 7.84
N LYS A 233 12.74 -7.58 7.79
CA LYS A 233 13.07 -6.91 6.53
C LYS A 233 14.11 -7.67 5.73
N GLU A 234 15.15 -8.19 6.38
CA GLU A 234 16.22 -8.96 5.71
C GLU A 234 15.72 -10.31 5.21
N LYS A 235 14.83 -10.95 5.97
CA LYS A 235 14.30 -12.29 5.63
C LYS A 235 13.22 -12.26 4.55
N TYR A 236 12.38 -11.22 4.52
CA TYR A 236 11.19 -11.16 3.67
C TYR A 236 11.10 -9.94 2.75
N GLY A 237 12.14 -9.10 2.71
CA GLY A 237 12.17 -7.93 1.82
C GLY A 237 12.30 -8.35 0.35
N ASP A 238 11.54 -7.68 -0.51
CA ASP A 238 11.58 -7.83 -1.97
C ASP A 238 11.70 -6.47 -2.67
N GLU A 239 12.05 -6.51 -3.96
CA GLU A 239 12.13 -5.30 -4.79
C GLU A 239 10.72 -4.84 -5.20
N ARG A 240 10.58 -3.52 -5.39
CA ARG A 240 9.32 -2.94 -5.83
C ARG A 240 9.00 -3.36 -7.26
N LYS A 241 7.82 -3.95 -7.48
CA LYS A 241 7.35 -4.39 -8.80
C LYS A 241 6.66 -3.29 -9.61
N THR A 242 6.06 -2.33 -8.92
CA THR A 242 5.29 -1.24 -9.55
C THR A 242 6.14 0.02 -9.65
N GLU A 243 5.81 0.88 -10.62
CA GLU A 243 6.34 2.23 -10.76
C GLU A 243 5.26 3.25 -10.36
N ILE A 244 5.65 4.38 -9.76
CA ILE A 244 4.74 5.51 -9.55
C ILE A 244 5.21 6.62 -10.48
N VAL A 245 4.32 7.01 -11.40
CA VAL A 245 4.54 8.14 -12.31
C VAL A 245 3.77 9.33 -11.73
N GLU A 246 4.47 10.40 -11.37
CA GLU A 246 3.88 11.58 -10.70
C GLU A 246 3.01 12.44 -11.63
N PHE A 247 3.34 12.44 -12.92
CA PHE A 247 2.64 13.23 -13.94
C PHE A 247 2.09 12.28 -15.00
N TYR A 248 0.87 11.78 -14.77
CA TYR A 248 0.03 11.31 -15.86
C TYR A 248 -0.68 12.56 -16.38
N SER A 249 -0.29 13.05 -17.55
CA SER A 249 -1.03 14.16 -18.17
C SER A 249 -2.46 13.69 -18.36
N ASP A 250 -3.41 14.30 -17.64
CA ASP A 250 -4.84 14.18 -17.92
C ASP A 250 -5.08 14.79 -19.31
N LEU A 251 -4.81 13.99 -20.35
CA LEU A 251 -4.98 14.38 -21.73
C LEU A 251 -6.47 14.64 -21.94
N THR A 252 -6.76 15.82 -22.48
CA THR A 252 -8.14 16.26 -22.70
C THR A 252 -8.71 15.53 -23.91
N ASP A 253 -10.04 15.48 -24.04
CA ASP A 253 -10.70 14.89 -25.21
C ASP A 253 -10.21 15.46 -26.56
N GLU A 254 -9.61 16.65 -26.54
CA GLU A 254 -8.96 17.27 -27.68
C GLU A 254 -7.74 16.47 -28.17
N ASP A 255 -6.94 15.91 -27.27
CA ASP A 255 -5.73 15.13 -27.60
C ASP A 255 -6.02 13.76 -28.24
N LEU A 256 -7.30 13.36 -28.28
CA LEU A 256 -7.79 12.15 -28.97
C LEU A 256 -8.13 12.39 -30.44
N ILE A 257 -8.06 13.64 -30.90
CA ILE A 257 -8.44 14.03 -32.25
C ILE A 257 -7.15 14.25 -33.05
N PRO A 258 -7.02 13.68 -34.26
CA PRO A 258 -5.83 13.93 -35.07
C PRO A 258 -5.82 15.38 -35.58
N GLU A 259 -4.63 15.99 -35.57
CA GLU A 259 -4.38 17.25 -36.28
C GLU A 259 -4.49 17.04 -37.80
N GLU A 260 -5.55 17.57 -38.41
CA GLU A 260 -5.76 17.57 -39.85
C GLU A 260 -6.30 18.93 -40.33
N ASP A 261 -5.86 19.37 -41.50
CA ASP A 261 -6.38 20.59 -42.14
C ASP A 261 -7.74 20.32 -42.79
N LEU A 262 -8.75 21.05 -42.34
CA LEU A 262 -10.14 20.91 -42.78
C LEU A 262 -10.63 22.20 -43.41
N ILE A 263 -11.63 22.07 -44.28
CA ILE A 263 -12.36 23.21 -44.84
C ILE A 263 -13.59 23.46 -43.96
N VAL A 264 -13.62 24.64 -43.35
CA VAL A 264 -14.77 25.13 -42.60
C VAL A 264 -15.66 25.92 -43.55
N THR A 265 -16.93 25.54 -43.61
CA THR A 265 -17.95 26.24 -44.39
C THR A 265 -19.03 26.78 -43.48
N LEU A 266 -19.33 28.07 -43.60
CA LEU A 266 -20.47 28.72 -42.95
C LEU A 266 -21.40 29.28 -44.03
N SER A 267 -22.69 29.01 -43.91
CA SER A 267 -23.72 29.52 -44.81
C SER A 267 -24.33 30.84 -44.31
N ARG A 268 -25.15 31.51 -45.12
CA ARG A 268 -25.82 32.75 -44.70
C ARG A 268 -27.01 32.48 -43.77
N GLU A 269 -27.66 31.33 -43.94
CA GLU A 269 -28.69 30.82 -43.02
C GLU A 269 -28.12 30.33 -41.68
N GLY A 270 -26.80 30.39 -41.51
CA GLY A 270 -26.13 30.06 -40.27
C GLY A 270 -25.86 28.56 -40.11
N TYR A 271 -25.78 27.78 -41.19
CA TYR A 271 -25.34 26.40 -41.12
C TYR A 271 -23.81 26.32 -41.16
N ALA A 272 -23.23 25.55 -40.25
CA ALA A 272 -21.80 25.29 -40.17
C ALA A 272 -21.48 23.81 -40.43
N LYS A 273 -20.38 23.54 -41.14
CA LYS A 273 -19.84 22.19 -41.34
C LYS A 273 -18.32 22.21 -41.58
N ILE A 274 -17.69 21.07 -41.33
CA ILE A 274 -16.30 20.78 -41.68
C ILE A 274 -16.22 19.68 -42.73
N GLN A 275 -15.23 19.78 -43.61
CA GLN A 275 -15.00 18.83 -44.69
C GLN A 275 -13.50 18.56 -44.86
N PRO A 276 -13.08 17.34 -45.22
CA PRO A 276 -11.68 17.06 -45.56
C PRO A 276 -11.25 17.88 -46.79
N LEU A 277 -10.00 18.34 -46.82
CA LEU A 277 -9.45 19.11 -47.94
C LEU A 277 -9.54 18.36 -49.29
N ASP A 278 -9.42 17.03 -49.24
CA ASP A 278 -9.44 16.15 -50.41
C ASP A 278 -10.80 16.15 -51.14
N GLU A 279 -11.91 16.32 -50.43
CA GLU A 279 -13.25 16.35 -51.04
C GLU A 279 -13.53 17.63 -51.85
N TYR A 280 -12.76 18.69 -51.61
CA TYR A 280 -12.98 20.01 -52.21
C TYR A 280 -12.07 20.31 -53.42
N ARG A 281 -11.10 19.45 -53.75
CA ARG A 281 -10.29 19.61 -54.98
C ARG A 281 -11.17 19.45 -56.22
N SER A 282 -11.57 20.56 -56.84
CA SER A 282 -12.28 20.53 -58.12
C SER A 282 -11.33 20.36 -59.31
N GLN A 283 -11.66 19.40 -60.18
CA GLN A 283 -11.14 19.23 -61.53
C GLN A 283 -11.01 20.56 -62.31
N ARG A 284 -9.85 20.77 -62.92
CA ARG A 284 -9.65 21.77 -63.98
C ARG A 284 -10.53 21.41 -65.20
N ARG A 285 -11.62 22.15 -65.43
CA ARG A 285 -12.15 22.50 -66.77
C ARG A 285 -13.31 23.49 -66.64
N GLY A 286 -13.15 24.66 -67.25
CA GLY A 286 -14.23 25.61 -67.47
C GLY A 286 -15.28 25.05 -68.42
N GLY A 287 -16.54 25.19 -68.06
CA GLY A 287 -17.69 24.79 -68.89
C GLY A 287 -18.96 25.47 -68.36
N THR A 288 -19.44 26.46 -69.10
CA THR A 288 -20.71 27.13 -68.88
C THR A 288 -21.88 26.22 -69.25
N GLY A 289 -22.75 25.94 -68.27
CA GLY A 289 -24.19 25.69 -68.46
C GLY A 289 -24.64 24.26 -68.80
N LYS A 290 -25.46 23.69 -67.89
CA LYS A 290 -26.78 23.11 -68.21
C LYS A 290 -27.62 23.07 -66.93
N ARG A 291 -28.66 23.91 -66.87
CA ARG A 291 -29.71 23.91 -65.83
C ARG A 291 -30.58 22.67 -65.99
N ALA A 292 -30.97 22.03 -64.88
CA ALA A 292 -32.36 21.76 -64.53
C ALA A 292 -32.46 20.88 -63.27
N THR A 293 -32.71 21.47 -62.09
CA THR A 293 -33.88 21.11 -61.27
C THR A 293 -34.11 22.15 -60.16
N SER A 294 -35.28 22.81 -60.24
CA SER A 294 -36.02 23.56 -59.21
C SER A 294 -35.27 24.16 -58.02
N PHE A 295 -35.11 25.48 -58.08
CA PHE A 295 -34.86 26.36 -56.95
C PHE A 295 -35.91 26.17 -55.84
N LYS A 296 -35.47 25.68 -54.68
CA LYS A 296 -35.95 26.10 -53.37
C LYS A 296 -34.73 26.62 -52.63
N GLU A 297 -34.66 27.94 -52.50
CA GLU A 297 -33.72 28.74 -51.70
C GLU A 297 -32.30 28.15 -51.61
N GLU A 298 -31.45 28.50 -52.58
CA GLU A 298 -30.02 28.21 -52.52
C GLU A 298 -29.41 28.99 -51.34
N ASP A 299 -29.13 28.29 -50.24
CA ASP A 299 -28.30 28.80 -49.16
C ASP A 299 -26.86 28.91 -49.67
N PHE A 300 -26.42 30.14 -49.91
CA PHE A 300 -25.08 30.42 -50.42
C PHE A 300 -24.05 30.37 -49.28
N ILE A 301 -22.86 29.88 -49.60
CA ILE A 301 -21.72 29.89 -48.68
C ILE A 301 -21.35 31.34 -48.38
N SER A 302 -21.47 31.75 -47.13
CA SER A 302 -21.10 33.09 -46.68
C SER A 302 -19.60 33.19 -46.42
N LYS A 303 -19.00 32.13 -45.85
CA LYS A 303 -17.57 32.05 -45.54
C LYS A 303 -17.01 30.65 -45.79
N LEU A 304 -15.82 30.61 -46.36
CA LEU A 304 -15.03 29.40 -46.58
C LEU A 304 -13.57 29.69 -46.27
N PHE A 305 -12.98 28.89 -45.38
CA PHE A 305 -11.57 29.00 -45.02
C PHE A 305 -11.03 27.63 -44.57
N ILE A 306 -9.69 27.51 -44.55
CA ILE A 306 -8.98 26.33 -44.07
C ILE A 306 -8.60 26.56 -42.61
N ALA A 307 -8.84 25.57 -41.75
CA ALA A 307 -8.44 25.58 -40.34
C ALA A 307 -8.07 24.17 -39.90
N ASN A 308 -7.17 24.05 -38.93
CA ASN A 308 -6.81 22.77 -38.33
C ASN A 308 -7.90 22.31 -37.35
N THR A 309 -8.06 21.00 -37.14
CA THR A 309 -8.99 20.41 -36.16
C THR A 309 -8.91 21.04 -34.77
N HIS A 310 -7.71 21.43 -34.32
CA HIS A 310 -7.47 22.00 -32.99
C HIS A 310 -7.59 23.54 -32.93
N ASP A 311 -7.74 24.20 -34.08
CA ASP A 311 -7.89 25.66 -34.12
C ASP A 311 -9.19 26.09 -33.41
N THR A 312 -9.14 27.27 -32.82
CA THR A 312 -10.31 27.90 -32.19
C THR A 312 -10.95 28.89 -33.15
N LEU A 313 -12.25 28.74 -33.40
CA LEU A 313 -13.03 29.68 -34.19
C LEU A 313 -13.66 30.73 -33.27
N LEU A 314 -13.26 31.98 -33.43
CA LEU A 314 -13.90 33.12 -32.77
C LEU A 314 -15.10 33.56 -33.61
N CYS A 315 -16.31 33.38 -33.11
CA CYS A 315 -17.57 33.76 -33.74
C CYS A 315 -18.10 35.06 -33.12
N PHE A 316 -18.06 36.15 -33.89
CA PHE A 316 -18.53 37.48 -33.48
C PHE A 316 -19.98 37.65 -33.89
N SER A 317 -20.83 38.00 -32.93
CA SER A 317 -22.27 38.18 -33.14
C SER A 317 -22.65 39.63 -33.43
N SER A 318 -23.86 39.82 -33.96
CA SER A 318 -24.46 41.13 -34.21
C SER A 318 -24.70 41.95 -32.95
N TYR A 319 -24.71 41.33 -31.78
CA TYR A 319 -24.86 42.00 -30.49
C TYR A 319 -23.50 42.38 -29.88
N GLY A 320 -22.40 42.22 -30.61
CA GLY A 320 -21.05 42.50 -30.12
C GLY A 320 -20.52 41.46 -29.14
N LYS A 321 -21.13 40.27 -29.09
CA LYS A 321 -20.62 39.15 -28.28
C LYS A 321 -19.63 38.32 -29.10
N VAL A 322 -18.65 37.75 -28.40
CA VAL A 322 -17.72 36.76 -28.95
C VAL A 322 -18.01 35.41 -28.32
N TYR A 323 -18.25 34.43 -29.18
CA TYR A 323 -18.29 33.02 -28.82
C TYR A 323 -17.07 32.33 -29.42
N TRP A 324 -16.64 31.22 -28.83
CA TRP A 324 -15.57 30.41 -29.41
C TRP A 324 -15.94 28.94 -29.45
N ILE A 325 -15.54 28.27 -30.51
CA ILE A 325 -15.74 26.84 -30.70
C ILE A 325 -14.52 26.23 -31.39
N LYS A 326 -14.08 25.05 -30.93
CA LYS A 326 -13.02 24.30 -31.58
C LYS A 326 -13.50 23.72 -32.91
N VAL A 327 -12.65 23.70 -33.93
CA VAL A 327 -13.02 23.25 -35.29
C VAL A 327 -13.58 21.82 -35.27
N TYR A 328 -12.98 20.90 -34.51
CA TYR A 328 -13.45 19.51 -34.41
C TYR A 328 -14.88 19.35 -33.86
N ARG A 329 -15.44 20.36 -33.18
CA ARG A 329 -16.83 20.31 -32.67
C ARG A 329 -17.87 20.60 -33.75
N LEU A 330 -17.45 21.12 -34.91
CA LEU A 330 -18.34 21.31 -36.04
C LEU A 330 -18.71 19.96 -36.67
N PRO A 331 -19.90 19.83 -37.27
CA PRO A 331 -20.32 18.57 -37.87
C PRO A 331 -19.52 18.27 -39.15
N ARG A 332 -18.92 17.08 -39.23
CA ARG A 332 -18.33 16.56 -40.48
C ARG A 332 -19.44 16.17 -41.44
N SER A 333 -19.40 16.69 -42.67
CA SER A 333 -20.47 16.48 -43.65
C SER A 333 -19.95 16.59 -45.08
N GLY A 334 -20.50 15.79 -46.00
CA GLY A 334 -20.11 15.79 -47.41
C GLY A 334 -20.53 17.07 -48.16
N ARG A 335 -19.97 17.27 -49.36
CA ARG A 335 -20.14 18.49 -50.20
C ARG A 335 -21.58 18.99 -50.32
N ASN A 336 -22.54 18.09 -50.55
CA ASN A 336 -23.94 18.45 -50.83
C ASN A 336 -24.82 18.59 -49.57
N ALA A 337 -24.29 18.30 -48.38
CA ALA A 337 -25.04 18.41 -47.13
C ALA A 337 -24.97 19.84 -46.56
N LYS A 338 -26.07 20.34 -46.00
CA LYS A 338 -26.14 21.70 -45.43
C LYS A 338 -25.33 21.86 -44.13
N GLY A 339 -25.11 20.79 -43.36
CA GLY A 339 -24.46 20.86 -42.04
C GLY A 339 -25.46 21.03 -40.90
N ARG A 340 -25.06 21.63 -39.77
CA ARG A 340 -25.96 21.93 -38.65
C ARG A 340 -26.08 23.44 -38.42
N PRO A 341 -27.25 23.93 -37.98
CA PRO A 341 -27.41 25.33 -37.57
C PRO A 341 -26.43 25.69 -36.44
N ILE A 342 -25.74 26.82 -36.57
CA ILE A 342 -24.77 27.33 -35.60
C ILE A 342 -25.43 27.72 -34.27
N VAL A 343 -26.72 28.09 -34.30
CA VAL A 343 -27.56 28.33 -33.11
C VAL A 343 -27.69 27.09 -32.21
N ASN A 344 -27.47 25.88 -32.74
CA ASN A 344 -27.48 24.66 -31.94
C ASN A 344 -26.10 24.34 -31.35
N LEU A 345 -25.05 25.01 -31.82
CA LEU A 345 -23.66 24.81 -31.41
C LEU A 345 -23.20 25.90 -30.45
N LEU A 346 -23.80 27.09 -30.54
CA LEU A 346 -23.50 28.26 -29.72
C LEU A 346 -24.79 28.76 -29.05
N PRO A 347 -24.73 29.20 -27.77
CA PRO A 347 -25.89 29.69 -27.04
C PRO A 347 -26.26 31.12 -27.48
N LEU A 348 -26.84 31.25 -28.68
CA LEU A 348 -27.26 32.53 -29.26
C LEU A 348 -28.64 32.96 -28.73
N GLU A 349 -28.82 34.26 -28.53
CA GLU A 349 -30.13 34.85 -28.21
C GLU A 349 -31.06 34.91 -29.44
N ASN A 350 -32.36 35.16 -29.20
CA ASN A 350 -33.32 35.35 -30.29
C ASN A 350 -32.89 36.50 -31.20
N ASP A 351 -32.89 36.27 -32.52
CA ASP A 351 -32.42 37.19 -33.57
C ASP A 351 -30.93 37.56 -33.54
N GLU A 352 -30.10 36.93 -32.69
CA GLU A 352 -28.65 37.10 -32.69
C GLU A 352 -28.01 36.31 -33.85
N ARG A 353 -27.21 36.98 -34.69
CA ARG A 353 -26.56 36.36 -35.87
C ARG A 353 -25.05 36.50 -35.81
N ILE A 354 -24.34 35.48 -36.28
CA ILE A 354 -22.88 35.54 -36.42
C ILE A 354 -22.51 36.38 -37.66
N GLN A 355 -21.77 37.47 -37.45
CA GLN A 355 -21.28 38.38 -38.49
C GLN A 355 -19.87 38.01 -38.95
N ALA A 356 -18.97 37.72 -38.00
CA ALA A 356 -17.58 37.39 -38.27
C ALA A 356 -17.16 36.05 -37.68
N VAL A 357 -16.28 35.33 -38.39
CA VAL A 357 -15.61 34.13 -37.87
C VAL A 357 -14.15 34.27 -38.17
N LEU A 358 -13.30 34.11 -37.15
CA LEU A 358 -11.85 34.19 -37.28
C LEU A 358 -11.23 32.90 -36.69
N PRO A 359 -10.54 32.08 -37.50
CA PRO A 359 -9.76 30.97 -36.97
C PRO A 359 -8.47 31.48 -36.32
N ILE A 360 -8.18 31.00 -35.13
CA ILE A 360 -6.93 31.26 -34.41
C ILE A 360 -6.30 29.94 -33.95
N LYS A 361 -4.98 29.84 -34.08
CA LYS A 361 -4.20 28.72 -33.54
C LYS A 361 -3.96 28.91 -32.05
N ASP A 362 -3.37 30.06 -31.70
CA ASP A 362 -3.03 30.45 -30.33
C ASP A 362 -3.42 31.89 -30.02
N PHE A 363 -3.64 32.17 -28.73
CA PHE A 363 -3.89 33.51 -28.20
C PHE A 363 -2.57 34.29 -28.04
N GLN A 364 -2.07 34.83 -29.15
CA GLN A 364 -0.84 35.63 -29.15
C GLN A 364 -1.07 37.05 -28.65
N GLN A 365 -0.29 37.47 -27.65
CA GLN A 365 -0.41 38.79 -26.99
C GLN A 365 -0.17 39.97 -27.94
N ASN A 366 0.55 39.76 -29.06
CA ASN A 366 0.87 40.78 -30.06
C ASN A 366 -0.10 40.83 -31.24
N LYS A 367 -1.22 40.10 -31.19
CA LYS A 367 -2.27 40.15 -32.22
C LYS A 367 -3.51 40.83 -31.66
N PHE A 368 -4.06 41.75 -32.45
CA PHE A 368 -5.26 42.50 -32.11
C PHE A 368 -6.39 42.15 -33.07
N VAL A 369 -7.61 42.01 -32.54
CA VAL A 369 -8.82 41.89 -33.34
C VAL A 369 -9.41 43.28 -33.53
N PHE A 370 -9.44 43.75 -34.77
CA PHE A 370 -10.08 45.01 -35.10
C PHE A 370 -11.59 44.78 -35.28
N MET A 371 -12.40 45.54 -34.54
CA MET A 371 -13.86 45.53 -34.65
C MET A 371 -14.34 46.93 -35.08
N ALA A 372 -15.36 46.96 -35.93
CA ALA A 372 -16.03 48.18 -36.37
C ALA A 372 -17.53 48.01 -36.15
N THR A 373 -18.19 49.06 -35.65
CA THR A 373 -19.63 49.11 -35.36
C THR A 373 -20.37 49.99 -36.35
#